data_AF-A0A942SGM2-F1
#
_entry.id   AF-A0A942SGM2-F1
#
_cell.length_a   1.000
_cell.length_b   1.000
_cell.length_c   1.000
_cell.angle_alpha   90.00
_cell.angle_beta   90.00
_cell.angle_gamma   90.00
#
_symmetry.space_group_name_H-M   'P 1'
#
loop_
_entity.id
_entity.type
_entity.pdbx_description
1 polymer ?
#
loop_
_entity_poly.entity_id
_entity_poly.type
_entity_poly.pdbx_seq_one_letter_code
_entity_poly.pdbx_strand_id
1 'polypeptide(L)' 'RTFVTDISKWEEVGRAHGEVFKTIKPVATMVEVSALINQQLLVEIEVTAIVRG' A
#
# COMPACT_ATOMS: atom_id res chain seq x y z
N ARG A 1 2.82 3.08 -4.40
CA ARG A 1 2.56 1.69 -4.83
C ARG A 1 2.37 0.85 -3.58
N THR A 2 1.41 -0.07 -3.59
CA THR A 2 1.18 -1.02 -2.51
C THR A 2 1.34 -2.42 -3.08
N PHE A 3 2.31 -3.17 -2.56
CA PHE A 3 2.57 -4.55 -2.93
C PHE A 3 1.99 -5.45 -1.84
N VAL A 4 1.19 -6.44 -2.22
CA VAL A 4 0.61 -7.42 -1.28
C VAL A 4 0.98 -8.84 -1.70
N THR A 5 1.11 -9.74 -0.76
CA THR A 5 1.37 -11.18 -1.05
C THR A 5 0.08 -12.00 -1.21
N ASP A 6 -1.06 -11.43 -0.82
CA ASP A 6 -2.39 -12.03 -0.93
C ASP A 6 -3.41 -10.92 -1.20
N ILE A 7 -3.81 -10.77 -2.47
CA ILE A 7 -4.73 -9.73 -2.93
C ILE A 7 -6.16 -9.99 -2.47
N SER A 8 -6.50 -11.20 -2.02
CA SER A 8 -7.85 -11.46 -1.49
C SER A 8 -8.14 -10.61 -0.24
N LYS A 9 -7.09 -10.15 0.46
CA LYS A 9 -7.15 -9.28 1.64
C LYS A 9 -7.13 -7.78 1.31
N TRP A 10 -7.35 -7.40 0.04
CA TRP A 10 -7.25 -6.01 -0.41
C TRP A 10 -8.12 -5.03 0.37
N GLU A 11 -9.30 -5.45 0.87
CA GLU A 11 -10.20 -4.57 1.63
C GLU A 11 -9.59 -4.12 2.96
N GLU A 12 -8.87 -5.02 3.65
CA GLU A 12 -8.19 -4.70 4.90
C GLU A 12 -7.05 -3.70 4.67
N VAL A 13 -6.27 -3.92 3.60
CA VAL A 13 -5.19 -3.03 3.19
C VAL A 13 -5.74 -1.67 2.74
N GLY A 14 -6.84 -1.66 1.98
CA GLY A 14 -7.51 -0.45 1.52
C GLY A 14 -8.09 0.37 2.66
N ARG A 15 -8.66 -0.28 3.68
CA ARG A 15 -9.13 0.38 4.91
C ARG A 15 -7.99 1.07 5.64
N ALA A 16 -6.88 0.37 5.88
CA ALA A 16 -5.70 0.95 6.52
C ALA A 16 -5.09 2.11 5.72
N HIS A 17 -5.04 2.00 4.38
CA HIS A 17 -4.63 3.09 3.51
C HIS A 17 -5.55 4.31 3.66
N GLY A 18 -6.87 4.10 3.72
CA GLY A 18 -7.85 5.16 3.91
C GLY A 18 -7.74 5.86 5.26
N GLU A 19 -7.46 5.13 6.35
CA GLU A 19 -7.27 5.71 7.69
C GLU A 19 -6.19 6.80 7.69
N VAL A 20 -5.12 6.61 6.92
CA VAL A 20 -3.98 7.54 6.83
C VAL A 20 -4.17 8.57 5.71
N PHE A 21 -4.60 8.14 4.52
CA PHE A 21 -4.50 8.95 3.30
C PHE A 21 -5.84 9.51 2.77
N LYS A 22 -6.97 9.30 3.47
CA LYS A 22 -8.31 9.78 3.02
C LYS A 22 -8.38 11.28 2.70
N THR A 23 -7.54 12.10 3.34
CA THR A 23 -7.52 13.55 3.13
C THR A 23 -6.61 13.94 1.96
N ILE A 24 -5.40 13.36 1.89
CA ILE A 24 -4.39 13.68 0.86
C ILE A 24 -4.80 13.10 -0.49
N LYS A 25 -5.46 11.93 -0.50
CA LYS A 25 -5.90 11.20 -1.70
C LYS A 25 -4.80 11.07 -2.76
N PRO A 26 -3.64 10.46 -2.40
CA PRO A 26 -2.59 10.23 -3.38
C PRO A 26 -3.10 9.30 -4.50
N VAL A 27 -2.50 9.42 -5.68
CA VAL A 27 -2.66 8.38 -6.69
C VAL A 27 -2.17 7.05 -6.13
N ALA A 28 -2.95 6.00 -6.34
CA ALA A 28 -2.71 4.70 -5.73
C ALA A 28 -2.70 3.59 -6.78
N THR A 29 -1.88 2.58 -6.51
CA THR A 29 -1.82 1.33 -7.26
C THR A 29 -1.58 0.23 -6.25
N MET A 30 -2.37 -0.84 -6.31
CA MET A 30 -2.18 -2.05 -5.51
C MET A 30 -1.98 -3.22 -6.47
N VAL A 31 -0.95 -4.03 -6.22
CA VAL A 31 -0.65 -5.24 -7.03
C VAL A 31 -0.26 -6.39 -6.12
N GLU A 32 -0.59 -7.60 -6.55
CA GLU A 32 -0.07 -8.82 -5.92
C GLU A 32 1.35 -9.13 -6.42
N VAL A 33 2.22 -9.56 -5.52
CA VAL A 33 3.56 -10.06 -5.81
C VAL A 33 3.76 -11.43 -5.15
N SER A 34 4.68 -12.24 -5.69
CA SER A 34 4.92 -13.59 -5.19
C SER A 34 5.54 -13.63 -3.79
N ALA A 35 6.36 -12.64 -3.42
CA ALA A 35 6.98 -12.52 -2.11
C ALA A 35 7.54 -11.11 -1.87
N LEU A 36 7.75 -10.76 -0.60
CA LEU A 36 8.50 -9.58 -0.15
C LEU A 36 9.85 -9.99 0.44
N ILE A 37 10.72 -9.03 0.78
CA ILE A 37 12.08 -9.29 1.28
C ILE A 37 12.10 -10.16 2.56
N ASN A 38 11.06 -10.07 3.38
CA ASN A 38 10.84 -10.95 4.52
C ASN A 38 9.49 -11.66 4.36
N GLN A 39 9.49 -12.98 4.49
CA GLN A 39 8.32 -13.84 4.30
C GLN A 39 7.18 -13.58 5.30
N GLN A 40 7.45 -12.89 6.42
CA GLN A 40 6.44 -12.51 7.40
C GLN A 40 5.71 -11.21 7.01
N LEU A 41 6.22 -10.46 6.03
CA LEU A 41 5.57 -9.25 5.54
C LEU A 41 4.44 -9.63 4.58
N LEU A 42 3.27 -9.04 4.79
CA LEU A 42 2.09 -9.23 3.95
C LEU A 42 1.84 -8.07 3.00
N VAL A 43 2.36 -6.89 3.34
CA VAL A 43 2.16 -5.63 2.63
C VAL A 43 3.45 -4.81 2.68
N GLU A 44 3.84 -4.22 1.55
CA GLU A 44 4.85 -3.17 1.46
C GLU A 44 4.27 -1.95 0.74
N ILE A 45 4.54 -0.75 1.25
CA ILE A 45 4.05 0.50 0.66
C ILE A 45 5.24 1.39 0.32
N GLU A 46 5.34 1.74 -0.95
CA GLU A 46 6.29 2.73 -1.47
C GLU A 46 5.55 4.02 -1.81
N VAL A 47 5.99 5.15 -1.26
CA VAL A 47 5.32 6.46 -1.45
C VAL A 47 6.31 7.48 -1.99
N THR A 48 5.82 8.31 -2.91
CA THR A 48 6.54 9.50 -3.38
C THR A 48 5.71 10.72 -3.03
N ALA A 49 6.36 11.75 -2.48
CA ALA A 49 5.71 12.99 -2.07
C ALA A 49 6.35 14.20 -2.77
N ILE A 50 5.53 15.19 -3.09
CA ILE A 50 5.98 16.51 -3.54
C ILE A 50 5.83 17.45 -2.34
N VAL A 51 6.93 18.02 -1.88
CA VAL A 51 6.96 18.95 -0.74
C VAL A 51 7.30 20.35 -1.28
N ARG A 52 6.54 21.37 -0.88
CA ARG A 52 6.90 22.76 -1.16
C ARG A 52 7.90 23.22 -0.09
N GLY A 53 9.01 23.80 -0.52
CA GLY A 53 9.99 24.45 0.36
C GLY A 53 9.48 25.76 0.93
#